data_AF-A0A3D4RL52-F1
#
_entry.id   AF-A0A3D4RL52-F1
#
_cell.length_a   1.000
_cell.length_b   1.000
_cell.length_c   1.000
_cell.angle_alpha   90.00
_cell.angle_beta   90.00
_cell.angle_gamma   90.00
#
_symmetry.space_group_name_H-M   'P 1'
#
loop_
_entity.id
_entity.type
_entity.pdbx_description
1 polymer ?
#
loop_
_entity_poly.entity_id
_entity_poly.type
_entity_poly.pdbx_seq_one_letter_code
_entity_poly.pdbx_strand_id
1 'polypeptide(L)'
;MNTTPLKRNTEPVRMRNYGRIVQDMVALAAKEQDANRRHQMIIYIAQCMRQKNAIWNKEQESGIQRLKEDIYTLSRGALTCDFPEFEPLMQQLMQHPMPVNETRAMMPQKKKKKVI
;
A
#
# COMPACT_ATOMS: atom_id res chain seq x y z
N MET A 1 2.20 23.10 29.55
CA MET A 1 2.37 22.00 28.57
C MET A 1 1.82 22.49 27.25
N ASN A 2 2.67 22.78 26.24
CA ASN A 2 2.19 23.28 24.95
C ASN A 2 1.72 22.11 24.09
N THR A 3 0.40 21.91 24.00
CA THR A 3 -0.20 20.95 23.07
C THR A 3 -0.35 21.63 21.71
N THR A 4 0.72 21.70 20.92
CA THR A 4 0.58 22.08 19.51
C THR A 4 -0.26 20.98 18.84
N PRO A 5 -1.48 21.26 18.38
CA PRO A 5 -2.31 20.24 17.77
C PRO A 5 -1.64 19.77 16.47
N LEU A 6 -1.51 18.46 16.30
CA LEU A 6 -0.96 17.87 15.09
C LEU A 6 -1.80 18.36 13.90
N LYS A 7 -1.18 19.17 13.03
CA LYS A 7 -1.83 19.73 11.84
C LYS A 7 -2.17 18.58 10.89
N ARG A 8 -3.43 18.16 10.87
CA ARG A 8 -3.90 17.09 10.00
C ARG A 8 -3.83 17.56 8.56
N ASN A 9 -3.31 16.70 7.68
CA ASN A 9 -3.33 16.98 6.26
C ASN A 9 -4.79 16.91 5.76
N THR A 10 -5.27 18.01 5.18
CA THR A 10 -6.66 18.21 4.71
C THR A 10 -6.80 18.00 3.19
N GLU A 11 -5.73 17.67 2.48
CA GLU A 11 -5.83 17.40 1.05
C GLU A 11 -6.80 16.24 0.77
N PRO A 12 -7.62 16.34 -0.29
CA PRO A 12 -8.59 15.30 -0.62
C PRO A 12 -7.91 13.96 -0.89
N VAL A 13 -8.43 12.91 -0.28
CA VAL A 13 -7.91 11.54 -0.41
C VAL A 13 -8.21 11.06 -1.83
N ARG A 14 -7.22 11.14 -2.74
CA ARG A 14 -7.37 10.82 -4.16
C ARG A 14 -7.74 9.36 -4.43
N MET A 15 -7.23 8.42 -3.63
CA MET A 15 -7.62 7.00 -3.70
C MET A 15 -8.14 6.53 -2.34
N ARG A 16 -9.46 6.30 -2.27
CA ARG A 16 -10.14 5.79 -1.05
C ARG A 16 -9.68 4.38 -0.66
N ASN A 17 -9.03 3.65 -1.58
CA ASN A 17 -8.64 2.25 -1.39
C ASN A 17 -7.38 2.09 -0.51
N TYR A 18 -6.42 3.02 -0.60
CA TYR A 18 -5.15 2.95 0.16
C TYR A 18 -5.16 3.80 1.44
N GLY A 19 -5.99 4.85 1.46
CA GLY A 19 -6.18 5.77 2.58
C GLY A 19 -5.09 6.84 2.71
N ARG A 20 -5.23 7.69 3.74
CA ARG A 20 -4.38 8.86 4.01
C ARG A 20 -2.91 8.51 4.24
N ILE A 21 -2.65 7.43 4.99
CA ILE A 21 -1.29 7.03 5.39
C ILE A 21 -0.42 6.73 4.17
N VAL A 22 -0.95 6.00 3.17
CA VAL A 22 -0.19 5.69 1.95
C VAL A 22 0.09 6.95 1.15
N GLN A 23 -0.85 7.89 1.07
CA GLN A 23 -0.64 9.16 0.38
C GLN A 23 0.44 10.00 1.05
N ASP A 24 0.45 10.06 2.38
CA ASP A 24 1.47 10.81 3.11
C ASP A 24 2.85 10.14 2.95
N MET A 25 2.95 8.81 2.96
CA MET A 25 4.20 8.08 2.68
C MET A 25 4.71 8.35 1.24
N VAL A 26 3.82 8.31 0.25
CA VAL A 26 4.18 8.63 -1.15
C VAL A 26 4.66 10.07 -1.28
N ALA A 27 4.01 11.03 -0.61
CA ALA A 27 4.42 12.42 -0.60
C ALA A 27 5.78 12.63 0.09
N LEU A 28 6.09 11.85 1.13
CA LEU A 28 7.40 11.85 1.77
C LEU A 28 8.48 11.27 0.85
N ALA A 29 8.22 10.12 0.24
CA ALA A 29 9.14 9.50 -0.71
C ALA A 29 9.42 10.40 -1.93
N ALA A 30 8.41 11.15 -2.40
CA ALA A 30 8.57 12.11 -3.49
C ALA A 30 9.48 13.32 -3.13
N LYS A 31 9.66 13.62 -1.84
CA LYS A 31 10.55 14.68 -1.36
C LYS A 31 11.96 14.19 -1.03
N GLU A 32 12.18 12.87 -1.04
CA GLU A 32 13.48 12.28 -0.76
C GLU A 32 14.44 12.53 -1.93
N GLN A 33 15.63 13.06 -1.62
CA GLN A 33 16.64 13.44 -2.60
C GLN A 33 17.60 12.28 -2.88
N ASP A 34 17.80 11.40 -1.89
CA ASP A 34 18.64 10.22 -2.03
C ASP A 34 17.89 9.12 -2.79
N ALA A 35 18.42 8.72 -3.95
CA ALA A 35 17.80 7.71 -4.80
C ALA A 35 17.66 6.35 -4.10
N ASN A 36 18.66 5.93 -3.31
CA ASN A 36 18.65 4.65 -2.61
C ASN A 36 17.59 4.66 -1.50
N ARG A 37 17.52 5.74 -0.72
CA ARG A 37 16.48 5.89 0.31
C ARG A 37 15.10 5.96 -0.32
N ARG A 38 14.94 6.69 -1.41
CA ARG A 38 13.68 6.78 -2.16
C ARG A 38 13.24 5.39 -2.65
N HIS A 39 14.13 4.57 -3.20
CA HIS A 39 13.81 3.21 -3.61
C HIS A 39 13.35 2.34 -2.43
N GLN A 40 14.04 2.41 -1.30
CA GLN A 40 13.64 1.71 -0.08
C GLN A 40 12.25 2.15 0.42
N MET A 41 11.96 3.45 0.35
CA MET A 41 10.63 3.98 0.70
C MET A 41 9.55 3.47 -0.26
N ILE A 42 9.82 3.44 -1.57
CA ILE A 42 8.89 2.89 -2.58
C ILE A 42 8.60 1.42 -2.31
N ILE A 43 9.62 0.61 -2.00
CA ILE A 43 9.48 -0.80 -1.62
C ILE A 43 8.57 -0.94 -0.39
N TYR A 44 8.78 -0.12 0.64
CA TYR A 44 7.98 -0.17 1.86
C TYR A 44 6.52 0.22 1.62
N ILE A 45 6.30 1.27 0.81
CA ILE A 45 4.96 1.70 0.40
C ILE A 45 4.24 0.58 -0.36
N ALA A 46 4.95 -0.07 -1.30
CA ALA A 46 4.45 -1.20 -2.07
C ALA A 46 4.01 -2.37 -1.15
N GLN A 47 4.81 -2.70 -0.15
CA GLN A 47 4.46 -3.71 0.86
C GLN A 47 3.22 -3.31 1.69
N CYS A 48 3.12 -2.04 2.10
CA CYS A 48 1.95 -1.52 2.83
C CYS A 48 0.67 -1.57 1.99
N MET A 49 0.76 -1.25 0.70
CA MET A 49 -0.35 -1.30 -0.24
C MET A 49 -0.87 -2.74 -0.42
N ARG A 50 0.03 -3.73 -0.49
CA ARG A 50 -0.34 -5.15 -0.49
C ARG A 50 -1.08 -5.58 0.78
N GLN A 51 -0.60 -5.18 1.96
CA GLN A 51 -1.24 -5.52 3.24
C GLN A 51 -2.68 -5.01 3.35
N LYS A 52 -2.95 -3.82 2.80
CA LYS A 52 -4.28 -3.21 2.83
C LYS A 52 -5.23 -3.79 1.78
N ASN A 53 -4.72 -4.16 0.62
CA ASN A 53 -5.51 -4.78 -0.44
C ASN A 53 -5.57 -6.30 -0.24
N ALA A 54 -6.48 -6.77 0.61
CA ALA A 54 -6.83 -8.19 0.70
C ALA A 54 -7.52 -8.72 -0.59
N ILE A 55 -7.91 -7.83 -1.51
CA ILE A 55 -8.47 -8.16 -2.82
C ILE A 55 -7.34 -8.16 -3.83
N TRP A 56 -6.43 -9.12 -3.72
CA TRP A 56 -5.39 -9.34 -4.72
C TRP A 56 -5.46 -10.81 -5.12
N ASN A 57 -6.37 -11.06 -6.06
CA ASN A 57 -6.60 -12.37 -6.65
C ASN A 57 -6.77 -12.16 -8.16
N LYS A 58 -5.74 -12.48 -8.95
CA LYS A 58 -5.75 -13.61 -9.90
C LYS A 58 -4.48 -13.80 -10.73
N GLU A 59 -3.60 -12.81 -10.89
CA GLU A 59 -2.30 -12.98 -11.57
C GLU A 59 -1.21 -12.13 -10.90
N GLN A 60 -0.13 -12.79 -10.45
CA GLN A 60 1.01 -12.17 -9.74
C GLN A 60 1.61 -10.97 -10.50
N GLU A 61 1.76 -11.12 -11.82
CA GLU A 61 2.35 -10.12 -12.70
C GLU A 61 1.43 -8.90 -12.92
N SER A 62 0.12 -9.15 -13.11
CA SER A 62 -0.90 -8.09 -13.18
C SER A 62 -0.92 -7.22 -11.92
N GLY A 63 -0.60 -7.85 -10.79
CA GLY A 63 -0.52 -7.17 -9.52
C GLY A 63 0.67 -6.22 -9.42
N ILE A 64 1.89 -6.69 -9.71
CA ILE A 64 3.11 -5.84 -9.65
C ILE A 64 2.91 -4.62 -10.55
N GLN A 65 2.40 -4.83 -11.77
CA GLN A 65 2.13 -3.75 -12.71
C GLN A 65 1.13 -2.73 -12.16
N ARG A 66 0.02 -3.20 -11.58
CA ARG A 66 -0.99 -2.32 -11.00
C ARG A 66 -0.47 -1.50 -9.82
N LEU A 67 0.45 -2.07 -9.04
CA LEU A 67 1.11 -1.36 -7.94
C LEU A 67 1.99 -0.22 -8.45
N LYS A 68 2.74 -0.46 -9.53
CA LYS A 68 3.54 0.57 -10.19
C LYS A 68 2.66 1.73 -10.67
N GLU A 69 1.56 1.41 -11.35
CA GLU A 69 0.58 2.40 -11.82
C GLU A 69 -0.04 3.21 -10.70
N ASP A 70 -0.42 2.56 -9.59
CA ASP A 70 -1.01 3.22 -8.44
C ASP A 70 0.00 4.15 -7.76
N ILE A 71 1.25 3.73 -7.57
CA ILE A 71 2.32 4.57 -7.00
C ILE A 71 2.60 5.78 -7.91
N TYR A 72 2.68 5.56 -9.21
CA TYR A 72 2.86 6.63 -10.20
C TYR A 72 1.70 7.64 -10.14
N THR A 73 0.46 7.15 -10.09
CA THR A 73 -0.74 7.99 -10.02
C THR A 73 -0.83 8.75 -8.70
N LEU A 74 -0.54 8.10 -7.58
CA LEU A 74 -0.55 8.73 -6.24
C LEU A 74 0.52 9.80 -6.09
N SER A 75 1.70 9.56 -6.67
CA SER A 75 2.80 10.52 -6.67
C SER A 75 2.60 11.66 -7.68
N ARG A 76 1.52 11.64 -8.49
CA ARG A 76 1.29 12.58 -9.59
C ARG A 76 2.44 12.57 -10.61
N GLY A 77 3.03 11.39 -10.84
CA GLY A 77 4.17 11.18 -11.74
C GLY A 77 5.54 11.49 -11.12
N ALA A 78 5.63 11.84 -9.83
CA ALA A 78 6.89 12.15 -9.18
C ALA A 78 7.71 10.91 -8.78
N LEU A 79 7.09 9.75 -8.63
CA LEU A 79 7.75 8.49 -8.30
C LEU A 79 7.55 7.47 -9.42
N THR A 80 8.65 6.84 -9.82
CA THR A 80 8.68 5.71 -10.76
C THR A 80 9.26 4.48 -10.07
N CYS A 81 8.75 3.31 -10.42
CA CYS A 81 9.17 2.02 -9.85
C CYS A 81 10.08 1.24 -10.82
N ASP A 82 10.78 1.97 -11.71
CA ASP A 82 11.59 1.42 -12.80
C ASP A 82 13.04 1.20 -12.36
N PHE A 83 13.22 0.52 -11.23
CA PHE A 83 14.54 0.12 -10.73
C PHE A 83 14.64 -1.41 -10.63
N PRO A 84 15.81 -1.98 -10.95
CA PRO A 84 15.96 -3.43 -11.16
C PRO A 84 15.69 -4.26 -9.90
N GLU A 85 15.81 -3.66 -8.71
CA GLU A 85 15.55 -4.33 -7.43
C GLU A 85 14.05 -4.45 -7.10
N PHE A 86 13.18 -3.65 -7.73
CA PHE A 86 11.77 -3.55 -7.36
C PHE A 86 11.00 -4.86 -7.62
N GLU A 87 10.99 -5.31 -8.87
CA GLU A 87 10.25 -6.50 -9.29
C GLU A 87 10.70 -7.78 -8.61
N PRO A 88 11.99 -8.15 -8.56
CA PRO A 88 12.42 -9.38 -7.91
C PRO A 88 12.10 -9.37 -6.41
N LEU A 89 12.21 -8.20 -5.75
CA LEU A 89 11.83 -8.08 -4.35
C LEU A 89 10.32 -8.20 -4.16
N MET A 90 9.51 -7.57 -5.01
CA MET A 90 8.06 -7.71 -4.96
C MET A 90 7.63 -9.16 -5.21
N GLN A 91 8.24 -9.84 -6.18
CA GLN A 91 7.98 -11.24 -6.50
C GLN A 91 8.38 -12.15 -5.33
N GLN A 92 9.55 -11.94 -4.73
CA GLN A 92 9.98 -12.67 -3.53
C GLN A 92 9.01 -12.47 -2.37
N LEU A 93 8.60 -11.23 -2.10
CA LEU A 93 7.62 -10.92 -1.06
C LEU A 93 6.22 -11.49 -1.37
N MET A 94 5.92 -11.84 -2.62
CA MET A 94 4.64 -12.45 -3.02
C MET A 94 4.68 -13.98 -2.98
N GLN A 95 5.84 -14.60 -3.13
CA GLN A 95 6.02 -16.04 -2.93
C GLN A 95 5.79 -16.45 -1.48
N HIS A 96 6.01 -15.55 -0.53
CA HIS A 96 5.69 -15.76 0.87
C HIS A 96 4.30 -15.17 1.19
N PRO A 97 3.29 -16.00 1.49
CA PRO A 97 2.01 -15.50 1.96
C PRO A 97 2.23 -14.71 3.24
N MET A 98 1.66 -13.51 3.31
CA MET A 98 1.65 -12.72 4.55
C MET A 98 0.98 -13.57 5.64
N PRO A 99 1.53 -13.64 6.87
CA PRO A 99 0.78 -14.20 7.98
C PRO A 99 -0.50 -13.38 8.11
N VAL A 100 -1.64 -13.99 7.78
CA VAL A 100 -2.94 -13.36 7.97
C VAL A 100 -3.05 -13.10 9.46
N ASN A 101 -3.16 -11.83 9.86
CA ASN A 101 -3.39 -11.46 11.26
C ASN A 101 -4.64 -12.24 11.74
N GLU A 102 -4.44 -13.32 12.50
CA GLU A 102 -5.50 -14.25 12.94
C GLU A 102 -6.62 -13.52 13.71
N THR A 103 -6.33 -12.33 14.21
CA THR A 103 -7.27 -11.43 14.89
C THR A 103 -8.48 -11.00 14.05
N ARG A 104 -8.43 -11.07 12.70
CA ARG A 104 -9.62 -10.79 11.86
C ARG A 104 -10.44 -12.03 11.52
N ALA A 105 -9.90 -13.24 11.71
CA ALA A 105 -10.59 -14.50 11.43
C ALA A 105 -11.60 -14.91 12.53
N MET A 106 -11.58 -14.25 13.69
CA MET A 106 -12.42 -14.58 14.85
C MET A 106 -13.80 -13.88 14.91
N MET A 107 -14.28 -13.23 13.85
CA MET A 107 -15.68 -12.78 13.83
C MET A 107 -16.57 -13.87 13.22
N PRO A 108 -17.41 -14.58 14.02
CA PRO A 108 -18.35 -15.54 13.47
C PRO A 108 -19.34 -14.80 12.57
N GLN A 109 -19.29 -15.10 11.27
CA GLN A 109 -20.31 -14.63 10.33
C GLN A 109 -21.65 -15.25 10.72
N LYS A 110 -22.57 -14.44 11.26
CA LYS A 110 -23.94 -14.85 11.55
C LYS A 110 -24.58 -15.38 10.26
N LYS A 111 -24.68 -16.71 10.12
CA LYS A 111 -25.42 -17.37 9.04
C LYS A 111 -26.87 -16.89 9.11
N LYS A 112 -27.32 -16.16 8.09
CA LYS A 112 -28.75 -15.85 7.93
C LYS A 112 -29.49 -17.17 7.70
N LYS A 113 -30.35 -17.56 8.64
CA LYS A 113 -31.27 -18.69 8.47
C LYS A 113 -32.20 -18.38 7.29
N LYS A 114 -32.16 -19.22 6.26
CA LYS A 114 -33.18 -19.23 5.21
C LYS A 114 -34.40 -19.91 5.82
N VAL A 115 -35.47 -19.14 6.07
CA VAL A 115 -36.78 -19.67 6.43
C VAL A 115 -37.33 -20.39 5.21
N ILE A 116 -37.91 -21.57 5.46
CA ILE A 116 -38.49 -22.51 4.49
C ILE A 116 -39.75 -21.92 3.89
#